data_AF-A0A227JDH9-F1
#
_entry.id   AF-A0A227JDH9-F1
#
_cell.length_a   1.000
_cell.length_b   1.000
_cell.length_c   1.000
_cell.angle_alpha   90.00
_cell.angle_beta   90.00
_cell.angle_gamma   90.00
#
_symmetry.space_group_name_H-M   'P 1'
#
loop_
_entity.id
_entity.type
_entity.pdbx_description
1 polymer ?
#
loop_
_entity_poly.entity_id
_entity_poly.type
_entity_poly.pdbx_seq_one_letter_code
_entity_poly.pdbx_strand_id
1 'polypeptide(L)'
;MKRIVLLLMSVALFSTAAQAARIKDVAQVAGVRSNQLVGYGLVSGLPGTGEANPFTEQSFAAMLQNFGIQLPPGTKPKIKNVAAVMVTAELPPFSKPGQQVDVTVSSIGSAKSLRGGTLLQTFLKGLDGQVYAVAQGNLVVSGFSAEGADGSKIVGNNPTVGLISSGATVEREIPNPFGRGDYITFNLLESDFTTAQRMADAVNNFLGPQMASAVDATSVRVRAPRD
;
A
#
# COMPACT_ATOMS: atom_id res chain seq x y z
N MET A 1 3.02 38.65 52.61
CA MET A 1 2.37 37.40 52.16
C MET A 1 1.63 37.56 50.83
N LYS A 2 0.63 38.45 50.69
CA LYS A 2 -0.11 38.66 49.42
C LYS A 2 0.75 38.96 48.19
N ARG A 3 1.82 39.76 48.33
CA ARG A 3 2.78 40.05 47.24
C ARG A 3 3.60 38.84 46.80
N ILE A 4 3.94 37.95 47.73
CA ILE A 4 4.66 36.70 47.44
C ILE A 4 3.74 35.70 46.73
N VAL A 5 2.47 35.63 47.15
CA VAL A 5 1.45 34.82 46.49
C VAL A 5 1.19 35.31 45.06
N LEU A 6 1.07 36.63 44.85
CA LEU A 6 0.94 37.23 43.52
C LEU A 6 2.16 36.94 42.62
N LEU A 7 3.38 36.99 43.18
CA LEU A 7 4.60 36.68 42.44
C LEU A 7 4.68 35.20 42.03
N LEU A 8 4.31 34.28 42.94
CA LEU A 8 4.26 32.84 42.65
C LEU A 8 3.20 32.51 41.60
N MET A 9 2.04 33.16 41.66
CA MET A 9 0.96 32.97 40.70
C MET A 9 1.32 33.52 39.31
N SER A 10 2.07 34.62 39.23
CA SER A 10 2.59 35.12 37.96
C SER A 10 3.64 34.21 37.34
N VAL A 11 4.52 33.58 38.14
CA VAL A 11 5.52 32.62 37.64
C VAL A 11 4.85 31.35 37.09
N ALA A 12 3.76 30.89 37.71
CA ALA A 12 2.99 29.74 37.23
C ALA A 12 2.31 29.99 35.88
N LEU A 13 1.98 31.24 35.55
CA LEU A 13 1.37 31.59 34.26
C LEU A 13 2.39 31.67 33.10
N PHE A 14 3.70 31.69 33.42
CA PHE A 14 4.79 31.67 32.44
C PHE A 14 5.41 30.28 32.23
N SER A 15 4.78 29.21 32.76
CA SER A 15 5.21 27.85 32.45
C SER A 15 4.96 27.56 30.96
N THR A 16 5.99 27.66 30.14
CA THR A 16 5.93 27.19 28.76
C THR A 16 5.80 25.67 28.77
N ALA A 17 4.85 25.14 28.01
CA ALA A 17 4.76 23.71 27.80
C ALA A 17 6.03 23.26 27.06
N ALA A 18 6.86 22.45 27.71
CA ALA A 18 8.00 21.82 27.06
C ALA A 18 7.46 20.88 25.97
N GLN A 19 7.64 21.28 24.71
CA GLN A 19 7.30 20.46 23.55
C GLN A 19 8.40 19.42 23.35
N ALA A 20 8.24 18.25 23.97
CA ALA A 20 9.09 17.10 23.70
C ALA A 20 8.52 16.34 22.49
N ALA A 21 9.17 16.45 21.33
CA ALA A 21 8.85 15.63 20.17
C ALA A 21 9.34 14.19 20.41
N ARG A 22 8.50 13.19 20.08
CA ARG A 22 8.95 11.79 20.14
C ARG A 22 9.79 11.49 18.91
N ILE A 23 10.75 10.58 19.03
CA ILE A 23 11.57 10.15 17.88
C ILE A 23 10.68 9.72 16.69
N LYS A 24 9.59 8.99 16.95
CA LYS A 24 8.63 8.58 15.91
C LYS A 24 7.88 9.72 15.21
N ASP A 25 7.86 10.92 15.81
CA ASP A 25 7.22 12.11 15.24
C ASP A 25 8.20 12.88 14.33
N VAL A 26 9.51 12.66 14.46
CA VAL A 26 10.55 13.40 13.72
C VAL A 26 11.42 12.51 12.83
N ALA A 27 11.29 11.19 12.92
CA ALA A 27 12.10 10.23 12.18
C ALA A 27 11.34 8.96 11.78
N GLN A 28 11.80 8.33 10.71
CA GLN A 28 11.37 7.01 10.25
C GLN A 28 12.55 6.04 10.25
N VAL A 29 12.27 4.75 10.39
CA VAL A 29 13.32 3.74 10.32
C VAL A 29 13.72 3.52 8.87
N ALA A 30 15.01 3.62 8.59
CA ALA A 30 15.56 3.41 7.26
C ALA A 30 15.22 2.00 6.75
N GLY A 31 14.72 1.92 5.51
CA GLY A 31 14.34 0.64 4.88
C GLY A 31 12.96 0.11 5.27
N VAL A 32 12.30 0.68 6.28
CA VAL A 32 10.91 0.35 6.64
C VAL A 32 9.97 1.18 5.79
N ARG A 33 9.46 0.59 4.71
CA ARG A 33 8.50 1.24 3.81
C ARG A 33 7.45 0.27 3.31
N SER A 34 6.30 0.81 2.91
CA SER A 34 5.33 0.07 2.11
C SER A 34 5.91 -0.25 0.72
N ASN A 35 5.39 -1.30 0.11
CA ASN A 35 5.79 -1.73 -1.22
C ASN A 35 4.57 -1.86 -2.12
N GLN A 36 4.65 -1.29 -3.30
CA GLN A 36 3.58 -1.40 -4.29
C GLN A 36 3.70 -2.74 -5.00
N LEU A 37 2.56 -3.41 -5.12
CA LEU A 37 2.41 -4.64 -5.88
C LEU A 37 1.49 -4.40 -7.07
N VAL A 38 1.83 -5.01 -8.20
CA VAL A 38 1.05 -4.92 -9.44
C VAL A 38 0.80 -6.30 -10.03
N GLY A 39 -0.38 -6.51 -10.59
CA GLY A 39 -0.76 -7.76 -11.25
C GLY A 39 -1.65 -7.50 -12.45
N TYR A 40 -1.58 -8.41 -13.41
CA TYR A 40 -2.47 -8.45 -14.57
C TYR A 40 -3.45 -9.60 -14.37
N GLY A 41 -4.75 -9.30 -14.38
CA GLY A 41 -5.80 -10.25 -14.04
C GLY A 41 -6.98 -10.19 -15.00
N LEU A 42 -7.96 -11.06 -14.73
CA LEU A 42 -9.23 -11.11 -15.43
C LEU A 42 -10.37 -10.97 -14.42
N VAL A 43 -11.34 -10.11 -14.74
CA VAL A 43 -12.61 -10.05 -14.02
C VAL A 43 -13.66 -10.76 -14.84
N SER A 44 -14.45 -11.63 -14.20
CA SER A 44 -15.54 -12.38 -14.83
C SER A 44 -16.89 -12.07 -14.16
N GLY A 45 -18.00 -12.49 -14.77
CA GLY A 45 -19.34 -12.29 -14.21
C GLY A 45 -19.93 -10.90 -14.47
N LEU A 46 -19.31 -10.11 -15.37
CA LEU A 46 -19.82 -8.78 -15.72
C LEU A 46 -21.15 -8.89 -16.50
N PRO A 47 -22.17 -8.07 -16.20
CA PRO A 47 -23.49 -8.13 -16.83
C PRO A 47 -23.48 -7.45 -18.22
N GLY A 48 -22.72 -8.01 -19.17
CA GLY A 48 -22.59 -7.46 -20.52
C GLY A 48 -21.76 -6.17 -20.60
N THR A 49 -21.05 -5.80 -19.52
CA THR A 49 -20.18 -4.62 -19.43
C THR A 49 -18.70 -4.94 -19.62
N GLY A 50 -18.36 -6.19 -19.92
CA GLY A 50 -17.00 -6.61 -20.28
C GLY A 50 -16.60 -6.12 -21.67
N GLU A 51 -15.49 -6.66 -22.18
CA GLU A 51 -14.90 -6.22 -23.44
C GLU A 51 -14.47 -7.37 -24.34
N ALA A 52 -14.58 -7.15 -25.65
CA ALA A 52 -14.13 -8.08 -26.68
C ALA A 52 -13.00 -7.45 -27.49
N ASN A 53 -11.90 -7.13 -26.81
CA ASN A 53 -10.68 -6.63 -27.45
C ASN A 53 -9.64 -7.78 -27.62
N PRO A 54 -8.69 -7.68 -28.57
CA PRO A 54 -7.71 -8.75 -28.80
C PRO A 54 -6.90 -9.14 -27.55
N PHE A 55 -6.59 -8.16 -26.69
CA PHE A 55 -5.82 -8.39 -25.45
C PHE A 55 -6.58 -9.27 -24.43
N THR A 56 -7.89 -9.05 -24.28
CA THR A 56 -8.76 -9.80 -23.37
C THR A 56 -9.08 -11.17 -23.94
N GLU A 57 -9.27 -11.28 -25.27
CA GLU A 57 -9.42 -12.58 -25.95
C GLU A 57 -8.18 -13.45 -25.73
N GLN A 58 -6.98 -12.89 -25.95
CA GLN A 58 -5.72 -13.60 -25.76
C GLN A 58 -5.50 -14.00 -24.30
N SER A 59 -5.77 -13.10 -23.36
CA SER A 59 -5.60 -13.37 -21.94
C SER A 59 -6.57 -14.43 -21.42
N PHE A 60 -7.82 -14.38 -21.86
CA PHE A 60 -8.81 -15.40 -21.53
C PHE A 60 -8.43 -16.76 -22.14
N ALA A 61 -7.94 -16.78 -23.39
CA ALA A 61 -7.45 -18.00 -24.02
C ALA A 61 -6.24 -18.60 -23.28
N ALA A 62 -5.26 -17.77 -22.89
CA ALA A 62 -4.10 -18.20 -22.11
C ALA A 62 -4.49 -18.74 -20.73
N MET A 63 -5.48 -18.11 -20.08
CA MET A 63 -6.04 -18.61 -18.83
C MET A 63 -6.66 -20.00 -19.02
N LEU A 64 -7.51 -20.19 -20.03
CA LEU A 64 -8.12 -21.49 -20.33
C LEU A 64 -7.05 -22.56 -20.58
N GLN A 65 -5.99 -22.23 -21.32
CA GLN A 65 -4.85 -23.12 -21.54
C GLN A 65 -4.15 -23.51 -20.24
N ASN A 66 -3.96 -22.59 -19.30
CA ASN A 66 -3.40 -22.89 -17.98
C ASN A 66 -4.28 -23.83 -17.15
N PHE A 67 -5.59 -23.84 -17.40
CA PHE A 67 -6.54 -24.80 -16.82
C PHE A 67 -6.66 -26.10 -17.64
N GLY A 68 -5.83 -26.30 -18.65
CA GLY A 68 -5.86 -27.49 -19.51
C GLY A 68 -6.98 -27.50 -20.55
N ILE A 69 -7.69 -26.38 -20.73
CA ILE A 69 -8.77 -26.24 -21.71
C ILE A 69 -8.20 -25.69 -23.01
N GLN A 70 -8.22 -26.50 -24.06
CA GLN A 70 -7.77 -26.10 -25.39
C GLN A 70 -8.94 -25.60 -26.22
N LEU A 71 -8.85 -24.35 -26.69
CA LEU A 71 -9.80 -23.80 -27.64
C LEU A 71 -9.46 -24.32 -29.05
N PRO A 72 -10.44 -24.81 -29.84
CA PRO A 72 -10.20 -25.17 -31.23
C PRO A 72 -9.68 -23.96 -32.03
N PRO A 73 -8.76 -24.16 -32.99
CA PRO A 73 -8.23 -23.08 -33.82
C PRO A 73 -9.34 -22.24 -34.46
N GLY A 74 -9.24 -20.91 -34.36
CA GLY A 74 -10.23 -19.98 -34.91
C GLY A 74 -11.47 -19.76 -34.04
N THR A 75 -11.60 -20.43 -32.89
CA THR A 75 -12.72 -20.20 -31.95
C THR A 75 -12.49 -18.90 -31.18
N LYS A 76 -13.36 -17.91 -31.39
CA LYS A 76 -13.38 -16.68 -30.58
C LYS A 76 -14.32 -16.84 -29.39
N PRO A 77 -13.80 -16.87 -28.15
CA PRO A 77 -14.66 -16.97 -26.97
C PRO A 77 -15.54 -15.72 -26.87
N LYS A 78 -16.83 -15.90 -26.57
CA LYS A 78 -17.76 -14.78 -26.36
C LYS A 78 -17.50 -14.14 -24.99
N ILE A 79 -16.59 -13.16 -24.94
CA ILE A 79 -16.08 -12.56 -23.69
C ILE A 79 -16.80 -11.28 -23.24
N LYS A 80 -18.06 -11.07 -23.62
CA LYS A 80 -18.84 -9.86 -23.20
C LYS A 80 -19.01 -9.72 -21.67
N ASN A 81 -18.74 -10.78 -20.92
CA ASN A 81 -18.86 -10.83 -19.46
C ASN A 81 -17.51 -10.90 -18.75
N VAL A 82 -16.42 -10.63 -19.48
CA VAL A 82 -15.04 -10.67 -18.98
C VAL A 82 -14.33 -9.37 -19.32
N ALA A 83 -13.43 -8.91 -18.45
CA ALA A 83 -12.58 -7.75 -18.71
C ALA A 83 -11.14 -8.02 -18.27
N ALA A 84 -10.17 -7.50 -19.03
CA ALA A 84 -8.78 -7.45 -18.63
C ALA A 84 -8.55 -6.31 -17.64
N VAL A 85 -7.89 -6.61 -16.52
CA VAL A 85 -7.71 -5.65 -15.43
C VAL A 85 -6.27 -5.58 -14.94
N MET A 86 -5.92 -4.39 -14.46
CA MET A 86 -4.75 -4.15 -13.63
C MET A 86 -5.21 -4.25 -12.19
N VAL A 87 -4.44 -4.97 -11.37
CA VAL A 87 -4.65 -5.10 -9.93
C VAL A 87 -3.46 -4.45 -9.24
N THR A 88 -3.74 -3.54 -8.33
CA THR A 88 -2.72 -2.88 -7.52
C THR A 88 -3.01 -3.10 -6.04
N ALA A 89 -1.94 -3.23 -5.26
CA ALA A 89 -2.02 -3.34 -3.81
C ALA A 89 -0.84 -2.61 -3.18
N GLU A 90 -1.03 -2.12 -1.96
CA GLU A 90 0.05 -1.65 -1.13
C GLU A 90 0.31 -2.71 -0.06
N LEU A 91 1.53 -3.24 0.00
CA LEU A 91 1.97 -4.17 1.03
C LEU A 91 2.62 -3.37 2.16
N PRO A 92 2.01 -3.29 3.35
CA PRO A 92 2.60 -2.62 4.50
C PRO A 92 3.96 -3.20 4.88
N PRO A 93 4.85 -2.40 5.49
CA PRO A 93 6.09 -2.94 6.04
C PRO A 93 5.80 -4.02 7.09
N PHE A 94 6.66 -5.04 7.15
CA PHE A 94 6.54 -6.18 8.07
C PHE A 94 5.31 -7.07 7.88
N SER A 95 4.61 -6.96 6.74
CA SER A 95 3.54 -7.89 6.40
C SER A 95 4.02 -9.34 6.39
N LYS A 96 3.23 -10.23 6.96
CA LYS A 96 3.55 -11.66 7.15
C LYS A 96 2.71 -12.56 6.23
N PRO A 97 3.22 -13.74 5.84
CA PRO A 97 2.44 -14.68 5.04
C PRO A 97 1.11 -15.02 5.73
N GLY A 98 0.03 -15.07 4.95
CA GLY A 98 -1.34 -15.29 5.44
C GLY A 98 -2.08 -14.03 5.87
N GLN A 99 -1.41 -12.88 6.04
CA GLN A 99 -2.10 -11.61 6.23
C GLN A 99 -2.79 -11.17 4.94
N GLN A 100 -3.85 -10.39 5.08
CA GLN A 100 -4.62 -9.89 3.96
C GLN A 100 -4.39 -8.39 3.77
N VAL A 101 -4.40 -7.95 2.52
CA VAL A 101 -4.33 -6.55 2.12
C VAL A 101 -5.43 -6.22 1.12
N ASP A 102 -5.88 -4.96 1.15
CA ASP A 102 -6.83 -4.45 0.18
C ASP A 102 -6.21 -4.38 -1.21
N VAL A 103 -7.03 -4.62 -2.23
CA VAL A 103 -6.61 -4.49 -3.64
C VAL A 103 -7.56 -3.60 -4.41
N THR A 104 -6.98 -2.77 -5.26
CA THR A 104 -7.71 -1.96 -6.24
C THR A 104 -7.59 -2.61 -7.60
N VAL A 105 -8.72 -2.75 -8.29
CA VAL A 105 -8.83 -3.37 -9.60
C VAL A 105 -9.35 -2.34 -10.58
N SER A 106 -8.64 -2.13 -11.68
CA SER A 106 -9.01 -1.17 -12.72
C SER A 106 -9.02 -1.83 -14.10
N SER A 107 -10.05 -1.56 -14.90
CA SER A 107 -10.10 -1.98 -16.30
C SER A 107 -8.91 -1.39 -17.07
N ILE A 108 -8.20 -2.23 -17.84
CA ILE A 108 -7.13 -1.78 -18.75
C ILE A 108 -7.69 -1.39 -20.11
N GLY A 109 -8.78 -2.04 -20.53
CA GLY A 109 -9.41 -1.78 -21.80
C GLY A 109 -10.68 -0.96 -21.69
N SER A 110 -11.68 -1.30 -22.50
CA SER A 110 -12.91 -0.54 -22.73
C SER A 110 -14.13 -1.09 -21.99
N ALA A 111 -13.93 -1.89 -20.93
CA ALA A 111 -15.03 -2.36 -20.09
C ALA A 111 -15.85 -1.16 -19.58
N LYS A 112 -17.18 -1.23 -19.72
CA LYS A 112 -18.09 -0.13 -19.34
C LYS A 112 -18.26 -0.03 -17.83
N SER A 113 -18.16 -1.15 -17.13
CA SER A 113 -18.22 -1.22 -15.67
C SER A 113 -17.66 -2.54 -15.17
N LEU A 114 -17.02 -2.51 -14.00
CA LEU A 114 -16.59 -3.69 -13.26
C LEU A 114 -17.62 -4.16 -12.21
N ARG A 115 -18.79 -3.51 -12.10
CA ARG A 115 -19.80 -3.82 -11.09
C ARG A 115 -20.33 -5.24 -11.26
N GLY A 116 -20.41 -5.97 -10.14
CA GLY A 116 -20.87 -7.37 -10.12
C GLY A 116 -19.82 -8.36 -10.63
N GLY A 117 -18.64 -7.86 -11.01
CA GLY A 117 -17.53 -8.69 -11.42
C GLY A 117 -16.88 -9.41 -10.23
N THR A 118 -16.20 -10.51 -10.54
CA THR A 118 -15.31 -11.25 -9.66
C THR A 118 -13.92 -11.30 -10.27
N LEU A 119 -12.91 -10.83 -9.55
CA LEU A 119 -11.50 -10.96 -9.91
C LEU A 119 -11.10 -12.43 -9.76
N LEU A 120 -10.59 -13.01 -10.84
CA LEU A 120 -9.98 -14.33 -10.84
C LEU A 120 -8.59 -14.26 -10.20
N GLN A 121 -8.12 -15.40 -9.68
CA GLN A 121 -6.83 -15.50 -9.00
C GLN A 121 -5.72 -14.80 -9.80
N THR A 122 -5.12 -13.78 -9.21
CA THR A 122 -4.15 -12.89 -9.85
C THR A 122 -2.91 -12.75 -8.97
N PHE A 123 -1.75 -13.08 -9.53
CA PHE A 123 -0.47 -12.91 -8.83
C PHE A 123 -0.04 -11.44 -8.84
N LEU A 124 0.27 -10.91 -7.65
CA LEU A 124 0.77 -9.55 -7.48
C LEU A 124 2.28 -9.57 -7.27
N LYS A 125 2.99 -8.84 -8.14
CA LYS A 125 4.43 -8.78 -8.20
C LYS A 125 4.97 -7.47 -7.65
N GLY A 126 6.12 -7.54 -6.98
CA GLY A 126 6.91 -6.36 -6.63
C GLY A 126 7.74 -5.85 -7.81
N LEU A 127 8.51 -4.79 -7.58
CA LEU A 127 9.42 -4.19 -8.57
C LEU A 127 10.56 -5.13 -9.01
N ASP A 128 10.86 -6.13 -8.20
CA ASP A 128 11.84 -7.19 -8.48
C ASP A 128 11.26 -8.34 -9.35
N GLY A 129 9.98 -8.25 -9.73
CA GLY A 129 9.27 -9.26 -10.52
C GLY A 129 8.84 -10.50 -9.73
N GLN A 130 9.13 -10.57 -8.43
CA GLN A 130 8.74 -11.67 -7.56
C GLN A 130 7.29 -11.52 -7.10
N VAL A 131 6.60 -12.65 -6.93
CA VAL A 131 5.22 -12.66 -6.40
C VAL A 131 5.26 -12.55 -4.88
N TYR A 132 4.55 -11.54 -4.36
CA TYR A 132 4.45 -11.29 -2.91
C TYR A 132 3.05 -11.53 -2.35
N ALA A 133 2.02 -11.42 -3.19
CA ALA A 133 0.64 -11.65 -2.79
C ALA A 133 -0.18 -12.25 -3.92
N VAL A 134 -1.28 -12.92 -3.57
CA VAL A 134 -2.27 -13.47 -4.50
C VAL A 134 -3.60 -12.80 -4.24
N ALA A 135 -4.16 -12.17 -5.26
CA ALA A 135 -5.43 -11.43 -5.20
C ALA A 135 -6.58 -12.21 -5.84
N GLN A 136 -7.75 -12.19 -5.22
CA GLN A 136 -9.00 -12.74 -5.75
C GLN A 136 -10.19 -12.13 -5.00
N GLY A 137 -11.36 -12.06 -5.65
CA GLY A 137 -12.61 -11.82 -4.93
C GLY A 137 -13.62 -10.97 -5.68
N ASN A 138 -14.74 -10.70 -5.01
CA ASN A 138 -15.84 -9.92 -5.58
C ASN A 138 -15.51 -8.43 -5.50
N LEU A 139 -15.79 -7.71 -6.58
CA LEU A 139 -15.48 -6.29 -6.66
C LEU A 139 -16.62 -5.44 -6.09
N VAL A 140 -16.25 -4.49 -5.25
CA VAL A 140 -17.12 -3.38 -4.83
C VAL A 140 -16.75 -2.16 -5.64
N VAL A 141 -17.69 -1.63 -6.43
CA VAL A 141 -17.48 -0.48 -7.31
C VAL A 141 -18.27 0.72 -6.79
N SER A 142 -17.58 1.84 -6.53
CA SER A 142 -18.16 3.01 -5.86
C SER A 142 -18.89 3.99 -6.80
N GLY A 143 -19.26 3.59 -8.01
CA GLY A 143 -19.90 4.48 -9.00
C GLY A 143 -21.12 3.89 -9.67
N PHE A 144 -21.92 4.75 -10.30
CA PHE A 144 -23.06 4.38 -11.14
C PHE A 144 -23.09 5.17 -12.46
N SER A 145 -23.45 4.45 -13.52
CA SER A 145 -23.69 5.01 -14.85
C SER A 145 -25.12 4.65 -15.23
N ALA A 146 -25.95 5.66 -15.46
CA ALA A 146 -27.30 5.50 -15.99
C ALA A 146 -27.40 6.26 -17.31
N GLU A 147 -28.06 5.64 -18.28
CA GLU A 147 -28.33 6.21 -19.61
C GLU A 147 -29.85 6.34 -19.76
N GLY A 148 -30.33 7.55 -19.98
CA GLY A 148 -31.73 7.86 -20.22
C GLY A 148 -32.14 7.53 -21.66
N ALA A 149 -33.42 7.26 -21.87
CA ALA A 149 -33.98 6.96 -23.19
C ALA A 149 -33.88 8.15 -24.18
N ASP A 150 -33.57 9.34 -23.67
CA ASP A 150 -33.31 10.58 -24.39
C ASP A 150 -31.82 10.77 -24.75
N GLY A 151 -30.95 9.81 -24.43
CA GLY A 151 -29.50 9.88 -24.64
C GLY A 151 -28.75 10.65 -23.55
N SER A 152 -29.41 11.06 -22.47
CA SER A 152 -28.74 11.68 -21.32
C SER A 152 -27.93 10.64 -20.54
N LYS A 153 -26.68 10.97 -20.18
CA LYS A 153 -25.79 10.08 -19.43
C LYS A 153 -25.42 10.71 -18.10
N ILE A 154 -25.84 10.10 -17.00
CA ILE A 154 -25.41 10.49 -15.65
C ILE A 154 -24.33 9.50 -15.24
N VAL A 155 -23.09 9.99 -15.12
CA VAL A 155 -21.97 9.22 -14.57
C VAL A 155 -21.60 9.83 -13.22
N GLY A 156 -22.01 9.17 -12.14
CA GLY A 156 -21.53 9.45 -10.80
C GLY A 156 -20.36 8.51 -10.46
N ASN A 157 -19.16 9.05 -10.32
CA ASN A 157 -17.91 8.33 -10.00
C ASN A 157 -17.42 7.35 -11.10
N ASN A 158 -16.28 6.67 -10.90
CA ASN A 158 -15.62 5.80 -11.89
C ASN A 158 -16.12 4.34 -11.82
N PRO A 159 -16.99 3.86 -12.75
CA PRO A 159 -17.55 2.50 -12.70
C PRO A 159 -16.56 1.41 -13.16
N THR A 160 -15.38 1.81 -13.66
CA THR A 160 -14.32 0.95 -14.21
C THR A 160 -13.22 0.63 -13.19
N VAL A 161 -13.37 1.07 -11.95
CA VAL A 161 -12.47 0.81 -10.83
C VAL A 161 -13.28 0.18 -9.70
N GLY A 162 -12.80 -0.93 -9.15
CA GLY A 162 -13.37 -1.60 -7.99
C GLY A 162 -12.34 -1.84 -6.90
N LEU A 163 -12.81 -1.99 -5.67
CA LEU A 163 -12.02 -2.37 -4.51
C LEU A 163 -12.43 -3.78 -4.09
N ILE A 164 -11.47 -4.58 -3.64
CA ILE A 164 -11.71 -5.81 -2.90
C ILE A 164 -11.00 -5.63 -1.56
N SER A 165 -11.77 -5.43 -0.50
CA SER A 165 -11.18 -5.32 0.83
C SER A 165 -10.67 -6.68 1.27
N SER A 166 -9.45 -6.70 1.83
CA SER A 166 -8.73 -7.91 2.22
C SER A 166 -8.65 -8.93 1.06
N GLY A 167 -8.61 -8.42 -0.17
CA GLY A 167 -8.72 -9.21 -1.39
C GLY A 167 -7.44 -9.87 -1.86
N ALA A 168 -6.29 -9.57 -1.24
CA ALA A 168 -5.04 -10.28 -1.49
C ALA A 168 -4.47 -10.89 -0.22
N THR A 169 -3.99 -12.13 -0.34
CA THR A 169 -3.25 -12.82 0.72
C THR A 169 -1.76 -12.72 0.45
N VAL A 170 -0.99 -12.35 1.47
CA VAL A 170 0.47 -12.26 1.41
C VAL A 170 1.04 -13.67 1.40
N GLU A 171 1.87 -13.96 0.40
CA GLU A 171 2.56 -15.25 0.22
C GLU A 171 4.04 -15.18 0.62
N ARG A 172 4.62 -13.98 0.56
CA ARG A 172 6.04 -13.76 0.80
C ARG A 172 6.30 -12.47 1.55
N GLU A 173 7.23 -12.52 2.50
CA GLU A 173 7.73 -11.33 3.16
C GLU A 173 8.71 -10.57 2.26
N ILE A 174 8.66 -9.24 2.31
CA ILE A 174 9.69 -8.41 1.68
C ILE A 174 10.92 -8.38 2.60
N PRO A 175 12.11 -8.71 2.09
CA PRO A 175 13.34 -8.61 2.87
C PRO A 175 13.52 -7.19 3.43
N ASN A 176 13.58 -7.06 4.74
CA ASN A 176 13.79 -5.79 5.42
C ASN A 176 15.13 -5.82 6.19
N PRO A 177 16.06 -4.87 5.94
CA PRO A 177 17.31 -4.79 6.70
C PRO A 177 17.11 -4.49 8.19
N PHE A 178 15.92 -4.04 8.62
CA PHE A 178 15.60 -3.76 10.02
C PHE A 178 15.93 -4.92 10.97
N GLY A 179 15.68 -6.16 10.55
CA GLY A 179 15.95 -7.36 11.37
C GLY A 179 17.37 -7.92 11.21
N ARG A 180 18.24 -7.31 10.40
CA ARG A 180 19.55 -7.83 10.04
C ARG A 180 20.61 -6.75 10.15
N GLY A 181 21.26 -6.66 11.31
CA GLY A 181 22.43 -5.81 11.48
C GLY A 181 22.69 -5.43 12.92
N ASP A 182 23.90 -4.90 13.17
CA ASP A 182 24.30 -4.38 14.47
C ASP A 182 23.65 -3.02 14.80
N TYR A 183 22.97 -2.42 13.83
CA TYR A 183 22.45 -1.06 13.94
C TYR A 183 21.08 -0.91 13.28
N ILE A 184 20.25 -0.09 13.91
CA ILE A 184 19.00 0.47 13.37
C ILE A 184 19.30 1.91 12.97
N THR A 185 19.06 2.26 11.71
CA THR A 185 19.21 3.63 11.23
C THR A 185 17.85 4.32 11.23
N PHE A 186 17.77 5.50 11.80
CA PHE A 186 16.62 6.40 11.73
C PHE A 186 16.94 7.55 10.78
N ASN A 187 16.05 7.83 9.86
CA ASN A 187 16.12 8.97 8.95
C ASN A 187 15.15 10.03 9.46
N LEU A 188 15.65 11.23 9.74
CA LEU A 188 14.82 12.39 10.09
C LEU A 188 13.90 12.75 8.92
N LEU A 189 12.69 13.20 9.25
CA LEU A 189 11.72 13.70 8.27
C LEU A 189 12.21 15.00 7.62
N GLU A 190 12.90 15.82 8.39
CA GLU A 190 13.54 17.06 7.95
C GLU A 190 15.05 16.99 8.22
N SER A 191 15.85 17.25 7.19
CA SER A 191 17.31 17.20 7.30
C SER A 191 17.84 18.38 8.12
N ASP A 192 18.41 18.11 9.30
CA ASP A 192 19.02 19.10 10.18
C ASP A 192 20.07 18.47 11.10
N PHE A 193 21.32 18.96 11.01
CA PHE A 193 22.43 18.44 11.83
C PHE A 193 22.18 18.61 13.33
N THR A 194 21.52 19.69 13.73
CA THR A 194 21.25 19.96 15.15
C THR A 194 20.27 18.94 15.72
N THR A 195 19.21 18.63 14.97
CA THR A 195 18.20 17.63 15.32
C THR A 195 18.78 16.22 15.32
N ALA A 196 19.61 15.89 14.33
CA ALA A 196 20.29 14.59 14.27
C ALA A 196 21.20 14.39 15.50
N GLN A 197 21.99 15.40 15.86
CA GLN A 197 22.85 15.35 17.03
C GLN A 197 22.03 15.26 18.33
N ARG A 198 20.99 16.09 18.50
CA ARG A 198 20.11 16.05 19.67
C ARG A 198 19.39 14.71 19.83
N MET A 199 18.98 14.10 18.73
CA MET A 199 18.38 12.77 18.75
C MET A 199 19.42 11.72 19.21
N ALA A 200 20.64 11.75 18.68
CA ALA A 200 21.70 10.84 19.11
C ALA A 200 22.03 11.02 20.60
N ASP A 201 22.14 12.25 21.08
CA ASP A 201 22.38 12.56 22.50
C ASP A 201 21.23 12.08 23.39
N ALA A 202 19.98 12.28 22.98
CA ALA A 202 18.81 11.79 23.72
C ALA A 202 18.82 10.25 23.84
N VAL A 203 19.17 9.54 22.77
CA VAL A 203 19.30 8.07 22.80
C VAL A 203 20.46 7.64 23.68
N ASN A 204 21.62 8.30 23.59
CA ASN A 204 22.79 8.01 24.42
C ASN A 204 22.51 8.26 25.92
N ASN A 205 21.74 9.30 26.24
CA ASN A 205 21.35 9.60 27.63
C ASN A 205 20.39 8.54 28.19
N PHE A 206 19.56 7.92 27.34
CA PHE A 206 18.59 6.92 27.77
C PHE A 206 19.18 5.50 27.83
N LEU A 207 19.96 5.10 26.82
CA LEU A 207 20.48 3.72 26.68
C LEU A 207 21.94 3.56 27.14
N GLY A 208 22.67 4.65 27.33
CA GLY A 208 24.10 4.64 27.66
C GLY A 208 24.98 5.26 26.55
N PRO A 209 26.23 5.62 26.89
CA PRO A 209 27.13 6.29 25.95
C PRO A 209 27.45 5.39 24.75
N GLN A 210 27.64 6.01 23.58
CA GLN A 210 28.00 5.33 22.32
C GLN A 210 26.94 4.35 21.79
N MET A 211 25.68 4.49 22.21
CA MET A 211 24.55 3.73 21.68
C MET A 211 23.99 4.33 20.38
N ALA A 212 24.15 5.64 20.17
CA ALA A 212 23.72 6.33 18.97
C ALA A 212 24.77 7.32 18.45
N SER A 213 24.80 7.50 17.13
CA SER A 213 25.62 8.49 16.44
C SER A 213 24.84 9.12 15.29
N ALA A 214 24.88 10.45 15.19
CA ALA A 214 24.50 11.14 13.96
C ALA A 214 25.55 10.84 12.89
N VAL A 215 25.13 10.28 11.75
CA VAL A 215 26.00 9.95 10.61
C VAL A 215 26.06 11.13 9.65
N ASP A 216 24.91 11.76 9.41
CA ASP A 216 24.74 12.95 8.59
C ASP A 216 23.53 13.77 9.11
N ALA A 217 23.12 14.81 8.38
CA ALA A 217 22.00 15.68 8.78
C ALA A 217 20.63 14.98 8.81
N THR A 218 20.50 13.78 8.24
CA THR A 218 19.26 13.00 8.17
C THR A 218 19.38 11.69 8.95
N SER A 219 20.51 11.01 8.88
CA SER A 219 20.69 9.64 9.34
C SER A 219 21.28 9.58 10.76
N VAL A 220 20.55 8.98 11.69
CA VAL A 220 21.01 8.66 13.05
C VAL A 220 21.07 7.15 13.21
N ARG A 221 22.25 6.62 13.49
CA ARG A 221 22.49 5.20 13.67
C ARG A 221 22.44 4.84 15.15
N VAL A 222 21.61 3.87 15.52
CA VAL A 222 21.45 3.37 16.90
C VAL A 222 21.85 1.90 16.93
N ARG A 223 22.66 1.47 17.89
CA ARG A 223 23.06 0.07 18.04
C ARG A 223 21.84 -0.78 18.39
N ALA A 224 21.63 -1.86 17.63
CA ALA A 224 20.56 -2.81 17.89
C ALA A 224 20.87 -3.59 19.18
N PRO A 225 19.86 -3.96 19.99
CA PRO A 225 20.04 -4.89 21.10
C PRO A 225 20.64 -6.19 20.56
N ARG A 226 21.73 -6.64 21.19
CA ARG A 226 22.21 -8.02 21.06
C ARG A 226 21.60 -8.77 22.25
N ASP A 227 21.03 -9.95 21.99
CA ASP A 227 20.52 -10.83 23.05
C ASP A 227 21.55 -11.00 24.19
#